data_AF-A0A1B6HQI3-F1
#
_entry.id   AF-A0A1B6HQI3-F1
#
_cell.length_a   1.000
_cell.length_b   1.000
_cell.length_c   1.000
_cell.angle_alpha   90.00
_cell.angle_beta   90.00
_cell.angle_gamma   90.00
#
_symmetry.space_group_name_H-M   'P 1'
#
loop_
_entity.id
_entity.type
_entity.pdbx_description
1 polymer ?
#
loop_
_entity_poly.entity_id
_entity_poly.type
_entity_poly.pdbx_seq_one_letter_code
_entity_poly.pdbx_strand_id
1 'polypeptide(L)'
;QLCVIQTRGVLPPVVANPVPSQYSLIPALPLDMTMSVCVPSTCSVADIRAHWQQVASELNITVDLSDSDCSIRGDIRPGAHTRTALFIMAVLILLLIGSTVYDYSVNHQPTKERRILLCFSVHHNLQRLLQTDQGTNRLSVLDGIRVLAISWIVLGHRFEQNLQFPNMTLINLEKYTTAWFMSPILNMMMAVELFFLLSGCLLCYHFLQERKRGKQFNLIHFYYKRHIRLTPALVAVMAAEACLLYYLSDGPLWKRLIGYRMSSCLDYWWTGLLYISNYVNPYRICVLQTWYLSADMQLYMLSPLLLLPLARSASRGLVLLGGCYLATTAAAFANAYYQALPAGSTVTMEKKTEQNHGSEYVKTHVRAASWLTGIALGYILHRVRQGSFKWTTSKVTTTLLWFVAVGMCVTSVYSVAPFQSLQYRYSPVVDSLHIALHRNLFSLGASGVILLCVCGRGGFVRDFLSWRGFQPLATLSYGVYLSHMGLQAADLASLRQPLAFDMHNLFTGYLSDLLLANLMAVLIFLLVEAPFWHIGNWLYNPNTGTGTGTLAEKRPENVNFEEEKSSL
;
A
#
# COMPACT_ATOMS: atom_id res chain seq x y z
N GLN A 1 -32.63 -19.06 2.77
CA GLN A 1 -31.52 -18.42 3.52
C GLN A 1 -30.31 -19.33 3.41
N LEU A 2 -29.14 -18.77 3.16
CA LEU A 2 -27.88 -19.50 3.15
C LEU A 2 -27.09 -19.10 4.39
N CYS A 3 -26.70 -20.06 5.21
CA CYS A 3 -25.91 -19.82 6.42
C CYS A 3 -24.59 -20.56 6.34
N VAL A 4 -23.52 -19.90 6.76
CA VAL A 4 -22.19 -20.50 6.89
C VAL A 4 -21.99 -20.91 8.34
N ILE A 5 -21.78 -22.20 8.57
CA ILE A 5 -21.57 -22.78 9.88
C ILE A 5 -20.08 -23.05 10.05
N GLN A 6 -19.51 -22.52 11.11
CA GLN A 6 -18.13 -22.79 11.51
C GLN A 6 -18.15 -23.70 12.74
N THR A 7 -17.41 -24.81 12.69
CA THR A 7 -17.29 -25.76 13.80
C THR A 7 -16.01 -25.52 14.59
N ARG A 8 -15.97 -25.71 15.90
CA ARG A 8 -14.73 -25.71 16.70
C ARG A 8 -14.53 -27.02 17.43
N GLY A 9 -13.28 -27.47 17.56
CA GLY A 9 -12.90 -28.64 18.36
C GLY A 9 -12.36 -29.84 17.57
N VAL A 10 -12.22 -29.72 16.25
CA VAL A 10 -11.60 -30.75 15.37
C VAL A 10 -10.09 -30.50 15.21
N LEU A 11 -9.40 -30.12 16.28
CA LEU A 11 -7.97 -29.80 16.23
C LEU A 11 -7.12 -30.95 16.79
N PRO A 12 -5.98 -31.30 16.16
CA PRO A 12 -5.00 -32.17 16.80
C PRO A 12 -4.45 -31.50 18.09
N PRO A 13 -4.03 -32.28 19.11
CA PRO A 13 -3.69 -31.81 20.46
C PRO A 13 -2.53 -30.79 20.57
N VAL A 14 -1.91 -30.40 19.44
CA VAL A 14 -0.79 -29.46 19.37
C VAL A 14 -1.26 -28.00 19.23
N VAL A 15 -2.54 -27.76 18.97
CA VAL A 15 -3.10 -26.44 18.65
C VAL A 15 -4.02 -25.97 19.79
N ALA A 16 -3.42 -25.58 20.92
CA ALA A 16 -4.14 -25.38 22.19
C ALA A 16 -4.60 -23.92 22.45
N ASN A 17 -4.26 -22.94 21.61
CA ASN A 17 -4.55 -21.53 21.87
C ASN A 17 -5.13 -20.83 20.63
N PRO A 18 -6.45 -20.94 20.36
CA PRO A 18 -7.06 -20.19 19.28
C PRO A 18 -6.99 -18.68 19.57
N VAL A 19 -6.42 -17.93 18.63
CA VAL A 19 -6.43 -16.46 18.67
C VAL A 19 -7.89 -15.98 18.53
N PRO A 20 -8.37 -15.12 19.43
CA PRO A 20 -9.78 -14.74 19.50
C PRO A 20 -10.06 -13.62 18.50
N SER A 21 -10.66 -13.92 17.34
CA SER A 21 -11.82 -13.17 16.84
C SER A 21 -12.28 -13.69 15.46
N GLN A 22 -13.59 -13.69 15.22
CA GLN A 22 -14.20 -13.93 13.91
C GLN A 22 -13.89 -12.83 12.87
N TYR A 23 -13.09 -11.82 13.23
CA TYR A 23 -12.94 -10.54 12.52
C TYR A 23 -11.47 -10.10 12.41
N SER A 24 -10.58 -11.07 12.24
CA SER A 24 -9.15 -10.81 12.25
C SER A 24 -8.63 -10.17 10.94
N LEU A 25 -7.89 -9.07 11.07
CA LEU A 25 -7.09 -8.42 10.03
C LEU A 25 -5.93 -9.29 9.54
N ILE A 26 -5.51 -10.27 10.35
CA ILE A 26 -4.56 -11.30 9.94
C ILE A 26 -5.35 -12.55 9.53
N PRO A 27 -5.11 -13.13 8.34
CA PRO A 27 -5.63 -14.45 8.02
C PRO A 27 -4.99 -15.48 8.97
N ALA A 28 -5.72 -15.91 10.00
CA ALA A 28 -5.42 -17.16 10.66
C ALA A 28 -5.93 -18.28 9.75
N LEU A 29 -5.16 -19.36 9.56
CA LEU A 29 -5.67 -20.51 8.83
C LEU A 29 -6.91 -21.04 9.55
N PRO A 30 -8.08 -21.09 8.90
CA PRO A 30 -9.23 -21.77 9.47
C PRO A 30 -8.95 -23.27 9.44
N LEU A 31 -8.42 -23.81 10.55
CA LEU A 31 -8.31 -25.25 10.77
C LEU A 31 -9.68 -25.89 11.08
N ASP A 32 -10.63 -25.03 11.46
CA ASP A 32 -12.02 -25.36 11.72
C ASP A 32 -12.80 -25.66 10.43
N MET A 33 -13.58 -26.75 10.44
CA MET A 33 -14.46 -27.07 9.31
C MET A 33 -15.53 -25.97 9.15
N THR A 34 -15.64 -25.45 7.93
CA THR A 34 -16.66 -24.46 7.57
C THR A 34 -17.53 -25.04 6.47
N MET A 35 -18.85 -25.01 6.66
CA MET A 35 -19.82 -25.56 5.72
C MET A 35 -20.98 -24.58 5.49
N SER A 36 -21.55 -24.59 4.29
CA SER A 36 -22.72 -23.78 3.96
C SER A 36 -23.98 -24.64 3.96
N VAL A 37 -25.04 -24.19 4.62
CA VAL A 37 -26.34 -24.85 4.64
C VAL A 37 -27.43 -23.94 4.10
N CYS A 38 -28.31 -24.50 3.26
CA CYS A 38 -29.49 -23.82 2.78
C CYS A 38 -30.68 -24.19 3.69
N VAL A 39 -31.33 -23.18 4.27
CA VAL A 39 -32.47 -23.35 5.18
C VAL A 39 -33.61 -22.39 4.80
N PRO A 40 -34.87 -22.68 5.16
CA PRO A 40 -35.97 -21.74 4.98
C PRO A 40 -35.67 -20.36 5.60
N SER A 41 -36.10 -19.27 4.96
CA SER A 41 -35.89 -17.90 5.47
C SER A 41 -36.68 -17.59 6.74
N THR A 42 -37.60 -18.46 7.13
CA THR A 42 -38.36 -18.37 8.38
C THR A 42 -37.58 -18.90 9.58
N CYS A 43 -36.50 -19.66 9.38
CA CYS A 43 -35.65 -20.15 10.46
C CYS A 43 -34.77 -19.02 11.00
N SER A 44 -34.84 -18.78 12.30
CA SER A 44 -33.92 -17.86 12.96
C SER A 44 -32.52 -18.47 13.07
N VAL A 45 -31.51 -17.62 13.25
CA VAL A 45 -30.13 -18.08 13.50
C VAL A 45 -30.04 -18.92 14.77
N ALA A 46 -30.90 -18.65 15.77
CA ALA A 46 -30.99 -19.46 16.97
C ALA A 46 -31.50 -20.88 16.70
N ASP A 47 -32.49 -21.04 15.82
CA ASP A 47 -33.03 -22.36 15.43
C ASP A 47 -31.95 -23.21 14.75
N ILE A 48 -31.21 -22.59 13.82
CA ILE A 48 -30.14 -23.24 13.08
C ILE A 48 -29.01 -23.64 14.03
N ARG A 49 -28.61 -22.72 14.93
CA ARG A 49 -27.58 -22.99 15.94
C ARG A 49 -27.99 -24.15 16.84
N ALA A 50 -29.23 -24.15 17.35
CA ALA A 50 -29.72 -25.22 18.23
C ALA A 50 -29.70 -26.59 17.54
N HIS A 51 -30.18 -26.66 16.29
CA HIS A 51 -30.17 -27.90 15.51
C HIS A 51 -28.75 -28.43 15.27
N TRP A 52 -27.84 -27.55 14.83
CA TRP A 52 -26.46 -27.96 14.53
C TRP A 52 -25.63 -28.24 15.79
N GLN A 53 -25.91 -27.57 16.91
CA GLN A 53 -25.26 -27.85 18.18
C GLN A 53 -25.54 -29.30 18.64
N GLN A 54 -26.76 -29.80 18.40
CA GLN A 54 -27.12 -31.18 18.72
C GLN A 54 -26.29 -32.18 17.90
N VAL A 55 -26.21 -32.00 16.58
CA VAL A 55 -25.40 -32.84 15.69
C VAL A 55 -23.91 -32.77 16.05
N ALA A 56 -23.40 -31.57 16.34
CA ALA A 56 -21.99 -31.38 16.67
C ALA A 56 -21.61 -31.95 18.05
N SER A 57 -22.55 -31.97 19.01
CA SER A 57 -22.32 -32.52 20.35
C SER A 57 -22.00 -34.02 20.33
N GLU A 58 -22.58 -34.77 19.38
CA GLU A 58 -22.26 -36.20 19.19
C GLU A 58 -20.80 -36.42 18.78
N LEU A 59 -20.16 -35.40 18.22
CA LEU A 59 -18.77 -35.42 17.75
C LEU A 59 -17.80 -34.68 18.68
N ASN A 60 -18.24 -34.23 19.87
CA ASN A 60 -17.49 -33.33 20.76
C ASN A 60 -17.04 -32.02 20.09
N ILE A 61 -17.85 -31.52 19.14
CA ILE A 61 -17.62 -30.29 18.40
C ILE A 61 -18.60 -29.22 18.88
N THR A 62 -18.17 -27.96 18.86
CA THR A 62 -19.06 -26.81 19.13
C THR A 62 -19.37 -26.06 17.84
N VAL A 63 -20.56 -25.48 17.75
CA VAL A 63 -20.97 -24.70 16.57
C VAL A 63 -20.90 -23.22 16.87
N ASP A 64 -20.24 -22.50 15.98
CA ASP A 64 -20.14 -21.06 16.00
C ASP A 64 -20.89 -20.49 14.79
N LEU A 65 -21.98 -19.77 15.08
CA LEU A 65 -22.88 -19.21 14.08
C LEU A 65 -23.44 -17.89 14.59
N SER A 66 -23.30 -16.83 13.80
CA SER A 66 -23.79 -15.49 14.10
C SER A 66 -24.72 -14.96 12.99
N ASP A 67 -25.39 -13.84 13.24
CA ASP A 67 -26.27 -13.23 12.24
C ASP A 67 -25.52 -12.78 10.97
N SER A 68 -24.22 -12.50 11.07
CA SER A 68 -23.40 -12.10 9.92
C SER A 68 -23.04 -13.28 9.01
N ASP A 69 -23.21 -14.51 9.48
CA ASP A 69 -22.95 -15.74 8.72
C ASP A 69 -24.16 -16.20 7.91
N CYS A 70 -25.33 -15.60 8.11
CA CYS A 70 -26.55 -15.91 7.40
C CYS A 70 -26.94 -14.81 6.42
N SER A 71 -27.19 -15.19 5.17
CA SER A 71 -27.64 -14.33 4.09
C SER A 71 -28.99 -14.79 3.53
N ILE A 72 -29.90 -13.83 3.30
CA ILE A 72 -31.21 -14.07 2.69
C ILE A 72 -31.20 -13.36 1.35
N ARG A 73 -31.65 -14.05 0.29
CA ARG A 73 -31.87 -13.43 -1.01
C ARG A 73 -33.08 -12.51 -0.88
N GLY A 74 -32.86 -11.21 -0.84
CA GLY A 74 -33.90 -10.19 -0.75
C GLY A 74 -33.39 -8.83 -1.20
N ASP A 75 -34.32 -7.94 -1.55
CA ASP A 75 -33.99 -6.58 -2.01
C ASP A 75 -33.43 -5.75 -0.85
N ILE A 76 -32.11 -5.68 -0.74
CA ILE A 76 -31.43 -4.79 0.20
C ILE A 76 -31.59 -3.37 -0.33
N ARG A 77 -32.54 -2.63 0.25
CA ARG A 77 -32.77 -1.24 -0.14
C ARG A 77 -31.58 -0.36 0.29
N PRO A 78 -31.05 0.50 -0.59
CA PRO A 78 -29.94 1.36 -0.25
C PRO A 78 -30.33 2.34 0.85
N GLY A 79 -29.53 2.38 1.91
CA GLY A 79 -29.66 3.35 3.00
C GLY A 79 -29.46 4.80 2.56
N ALA A 80 -29.70 5.76 3.46
CA ALA A 80 -29.52 7.18 3.15
C ALA A 80 -28.09 7.52 2.70
N HIS A 81 -27.07 6.97 3.37
CA HIS A 81 -25.66 7.17 3.01
C HIS A 81 -25.33 6.66 1.60
N THR A 82 -25.86 5.49 1.21
CA THR A 82 -25.71 4.93 -0.13
C THR A 82 -26.36 5.81 -1.18
N ARG A 83 -27.59 6.29 -0.94
CA ARG A 83 -28.26 7.21 -1.87
C ARG A 83 -27.48 8.52 -2.05
N THR A 84 -26.93 9.07 -0.97
CA THR A 84 -26.07 10.25 -1.03
C THR A 84 -24.79 9.99 -1.81
N ALA A 85 -24.12 8.86 -1.58
CA ALA A 85 -22.91 8.48 -2.32
C ALA A 85 -23.20 8.31 -3.82
N LEU A 86 -24.30 7.67 -4.19
CA LEU A 86 -24.75 7.55 -5.58
C LEU A 86 -25.04 8.91 -6.22
N PHE A 87 -25.69 9.81 -5.49
CA PHE A 87 -25.92 11.18 -5.97
C PHE A 87 -24.60 11.92 -6.22
N ILE A 88 -23.64 11.86 -5.29
CA ILE A 88 -22.31 12.48 -5.46
C ILE A 88 -21.58 11.89 -6.67
N MET A 89 -21.59 10.56 -6.82
CA MET A 89 -20.98 9.89 -7.98
C MET A 89 -21.64 10.32 -9.29
N ALA A 90 -22.97 10.44 -9.33
CA ALA A 90 -23.70 10.94 -10.48
C ALA A 90 -23.29 12.38 -10.82
N VAL A 91 -23.15 13.26 -9.82
CA VAL A 91 -22.66 14.63 -10.02
C VAL A 91 -21.25 14.66 -10.60
N LEU A 92 -20.33 13.85 -10.07
CA LEU A 92 -18.95 13.77 -10.60
C LEU A 92 -18.92 13.28 -12.06
N ILE A 93 -19.75 12.28 -12.40
CA ILE A 93 -19.88 11.79 -13.77
C ILE A 93 -20.46 12.87 -14.68
N LEU A 94 -21.48 13.62 -14.24
CA LEU A 94 -22.05 14.72 -15.00
C LEU A 94 -21.03 15.86 -15.22
N LEU A 95 -20.23 16.19 -14.20
CA LEU A 95 -19.14 17.16 -14.33
C LEU A 95 -18.07 16.69 -15.33
N LEU A 96 -17.70 15.41 -15.30
CA LEU A 96 -16.78 14.79 -16.25
C LEU A 96 -17.32 14.85 -17.68
N ILE A 97 -18.58 14.47 -17.91
CA ILE A 97 -19.23 14.54 -19.22
C ILE A 97 -19.29 16.00 -19.70
N GLY A 98 -19.80 16.91 -18.87
CA GLY A 98 -19.94 18.33 -19.21
C GLY A 98 -18.59 19.00 -19.52
N SER A 99 -17.57 18.72 -18.71
CA SER A 99 -16.20 19.24 -18.90
C SER A 99 -15.57 18.69 -20.19
N THR A 100 -15.79 17.42 -20.51
CA THR A 100 -15.28 16.78 -21.74
C THR A 100 -15.98 17.31 -22.99
N VAL A 101 -17.31 17.50 -22.94
CA VAL A 101 -18.08 18.12 -24.03
C VAL A 101 -17.62 19.57 -24.25
N TYR A 102 -17.41 20.32 -23.17
CA TYR A 102 -16.89 21.68 -23.25
C TYR A 102 -15.49 21.72 -23.89
N ASP A 103 -14.59 20.81 -23.50
CA ASP A 103 -13.24 20.69 -24.07
C ASP A 103 -13.28 20.51 -25.60
N TYR A 104 -14.16 19.62 -26.06
CA TYR A 104 -14.37 19.39 -27.49
C TYR A 104 -14.95 20.63 -28.19
N SER A 105 -15.90 21.32 -27.56
CA SER A 105 -16.51 22.54 -28.13
C SER A 105 -15.53 23.70 -28.31
N VAL A 106 -14.44 23.73 -27.53
CA VAL A 106 -13.37 24.74 -27.64
C VAL A 106 -12.14 24.24 -28.41
N ASN A 107 -12.27 23.14 -29.16
CA ASN A 107 -11.19 22.53 -29.94
C ASN A 107 -9.90 22.29 -29.12
N HIS A 108 -10.03 21.89 -27.85
CA HIS A 108 -8.91 21.64 -26.95
C HIS A 108 -7.99 22.85 -26.66
N GLN A 109 -8.48 24.09 -26.91
CA GLN A 109 -7.71 25.32 -26.71
C GLN A 109 -8.39 26.30 -25.74
N PRO A 110 -8.38 26.01 -24.42
CA PRO A 110 -8.96 26.89 -23.41
C PRO A 110 -8.17 28.18 -23.19
N THR A 111 -8.90 29.29 -23.01
CA THR A 111 -8.35 30.52 -22.44
C THR A 111 -7.98 30.30 -20.96
N LYS A 112 -7.03 31.09 -20.44
CA LYS A 112 -6.47 30.95 -19.08
C LYS A 112 -7.56 30.96 -17.99
N GLU A 113 -8.57 31.81 -18.14
CA GLU A 113 -9.69 31.99 -17.21
C GLU A 113 -10.67 30.82 -17.18
N ARG A 114 -10.81 30.10 -18.31
CA ARG A 114 -11.78 29.00 -18.45
C ARG A 114 -11.16 27.61 -18.22
N ARG A 115 -9.89 27.54 -17.83
CA ARG A 115 -9.20 26.26 -17.56
C ARG A 115 -9.82 25.46 -16.42
N ILE A 116 -10.48 26.11 -15.46
CA ILE A 116 -11.18 25.41 -14.38
C ILE A 116 -12.33 24.53 -14.90
N LEU A 117 -12.96 24.94 -16.01
CA LEU A 117 -14.02 24.18 -16.66
C LEU A 117 -13.51 22.89 -17.32
N LEU A 118 -12.19 22.73 -17.43
CA LEU A 118 -11.54 21.54 -18.00
C LEU A 118 -10.93 20.62 -16.94
N CYS A 119 -11.08 20.94 -15.65
CA CYS A 119 -10.50 20.10 -14.59
C CYS A 119 -10.98 18.64 -14.67
N PHE A 120 -12.21 18.41 -15.14
CA PHE A 120 -12.79 17.08 -15.27
C PHE A 120 -12.75 16.52 -16.71
N SER A 121 -12.11 17.20 -17.67
CA SER A 121 -12.05 16.72 -19.05
C SER A 121 -11.26 15.41 -19.14
N VAL A 122 -11.88 14.38 -19.71
CA VAL A 122 -11.22 13.08 -19.95
C VAL A 122 -10.04 13.25 -20.89
N HIS A 123 -10.18 14.04 -21.97
CA HIS A 123 -9.13 14.21 -22.97
C HIS A 123 -7.86 14.79 -22.34
N HIS A 124 -8.00 15.90 -21.62
CA HIS A 124 -6.86 16.58 -20.99
C HIS A 124 -6.17 15.72 -19.92
N ASN A 125 -6.98 15.08 -19.05
CA ASN A 125 -6.44 14.26 -17.97
C ASN A 125 -5.82 12.95 -18.49
N LEU A 126 -6.41 12.32 -19.51
CA LEU A 126 -5.87 11.10 -20.11
C LEU A 126 -4.58 11.38 -20.90
N GLN A 127 -4.53 12.47 -21.67
CA GLN A 127 -3.28 12.89 -22.32
C GLN A 127 -2.16 13.10 -21.30
N ARG A 128 -2.46 13.77 -20.19
CA ARG A 128 -1.49 13.97 -19.11
C ARG A 128 -1.04 12.65 -18.48
N LEU A 129 -1.95 11.70 -18.28
CA LEU A 129 -1.62 10.38 -17.74
C LEU A 129 -0.69 9.60 -18.68
N LEU A 130 -0.97 9.65 -19.98
CA LEU A 130 -0.20 8.95 -21.01
C LEU A 130 1.08 9.70 -21.42
N GLN A 131 1.23 10.97 -21.03
CA GLN A 131 2.40 11.77 -21.36
C GLN A 131 3.63 11.25 -20.63
N THR A 132 4.57 10.68 -21.38
CA THR A 132 5.86 10.24 -20.84
C THR A 132 6.91 11.34 -20.97
N ASP A 133 7.45 11.79 -19.84
CA ASP A 133 8.50 12.83 -19.81
C ASP A 133 9.89 12.19 -19.91
N GLN A 134 10.78 12.83 -20.68
CA GLN A 134 12.19 12.48 -20.84
C GLN A 134 13.14 13.49 -20.20
N GLY A 135 12.61 14.45 -19.43
CA GLY A 135 13.41 15.45 -18.74
C GLY A 135 14.53 14.81 -17.93
N THR A 136 15.75 15.30 -18.13
CA THR A 136 16.97 14.81 -17.46
C THR A 136 16.88 14.85 -15.94
N ASN A 137 16.00 15.69 -15.38
CA ASN A 137 15.77 15.87 -13.95
C ASN A 137 14.82 14.84 -13.31
N ARG A 138 14.13 14.02 -14.11
CA ARG A 138 13.22 12.99 -13.58
C ARG A 138 14.02 11.78 -13.10
N LEU A 139 13.65 11.25 -11.92
CA LEU A 139 14.22 10.02 -11.38
C LEU A 139 13.40 8.81 -11.87
N SER A 140 13.49 8.51 -13.18
CA SER A 140 12.69 7.48 -13.86
C SER A 140 12.79 6.09 -13.24
N VAL A 141 13.95 5.73 -12.69
CA VAL A 141 14.18 4.46 -11.98
C VAL A 141 13.17 4.25 -10.85
N LEU A 142 12.73 5.33 -10.19
CA LEU A 142 11.78 5.24 -9.09
C LEU A 142 10.38 4.87 -9.58
N ASP A 143 10.03 5.20 -10.82
CA ASP A 143 8.73 4.84 -11.40
C ASP A 143 8.63 3.32 -11.59
N GLY A 144 9.67 2.67 -12.13
CA GLY A 144 9.72 1.21 -12.21
C GLY A 144 9.69 0.52 -10.85
N ILE A 145 10.41 1.05 -9.85
CA ILE A 145 10.37 0.51 -8.49
C ILE A 145 8.95 0.60 -7.90
N ARG A 146 8.24 1.71 -8.10
CA ARG A 146 6.84 1.84 -7.63
C ARG A 146 5.92 0.81 -8.27
N VAL A 147 6.05 0.59 -9.58
CA VAL A 147 5.22 -0.38 -10.32
C VAL A 147 5.47 -1.79 -9.82
N LEU A 148 6.73 -2.18 -9.66
CA LEU A 148 7.08 -3.51 -9.13
C LEU A 148 6.63 -3.67 -7.67
N ALA A 149 6.78 -2.63 -6.85
CA ALA A 149 6.36 -2.65 -5.46
C ALA A 149 4.84 -2.80 -5.31
N ILE A 150 4.03 -2.03 -6.06
CA ILE A 150 2.57 -2.19 -6.00
C ILE A 150 2.13 -3.55 -6.54
N SER A 151 2.77 -4.04 -7.60
CA SER A 151 2.52 -5.37 -8.15
C SER A 151 2.77 -6.47 -7.13
N TRP A 152 3.87 -6.35 -6.37
CA TRP A 152 4.22 -7.28 -5.30
C TRP A 152 3.22 -7.24 -4.14
N ILE A 153 2.76 -6.05 -3.74
CA ILE A 153 1.70 -5.88 -2.72
C ILE A 153 0.41 -6.58 -3.15
N VAL A 154 -0.03 -6.37 -4.40
CA VAL A 154 -1.28 -6.98 -4.91
C VAL A 154 -1.20 -8.51 -4.89
N LEU A 155 -0.06 -9.10 -5.30
CA LEU A 155 0.16 -10.54 -5.24
C LEU A 155 0.10 -11.06 -3.80
N GLY A 156 0.81 -10.41 -2.88
CA GLY A 156 0.86 -10.84 -1.49
C GLY A 156 -0.50 -10.73 -0.80
N HIS A 157 -1.27 -9.66 -1.04
CA HIS A 157 -2.62 -9.54 -0.50
C HIS A 157 -3.62 -10.51 -1.14
N ARG A 158 -3.46 -10.90 -2.42
CA ARG A 158 -4.26 -12.00 -2.97
C ARG A 158 -3.99 -13.31 -2.20
N PHE A 159 -2.71 -13.60 -1.94
CA PHE A 159 -2.35 -14.76 -1.13
C PHE A 159 -2.93 -14.67 0.28
N GLU A 160 -2.80 -13.53 0.97
CA GLU A 160 -3.38 -13.32 2.30
C GLU A 160 -4.90 -13.49 2.31
N GLN A 161 -5.62 -12.90 1.36
CA GLN A 161 -7.08 -12.98 1.35
C GLN A 161 -7.58 -14.39 0.99
N ASN A 162 -6.87 -15.13 0.14
CA ASN A 162 -7.21 -16.54 -0.13
C ASN A 162 -7.18 -17.42 1.13
N LEU A 163 -6.40 -17.05 2.14
CA LEU A 163 -6.34 -17.76 3.42
C LEU A 163 -7.52 -17.48 4.34
N GLN A 164 -8.22 -16.36 4.12
CA GLN A 164 -9.43 -16.01 4.87
C GLN A 164 -10.66 -16.77 4.38
N PHE A 165 -10.55 -17.50 3.27
CA PHE A 165 -11.65 -18.22 2.65
C PHE A 165 -11.49 -19.75 2.82
N PRO A 166 -12.58 -20.51 3.03
CA PRO A 166 -12.52 -21.96 3.18
C PRO A 166 -11.78 -22.64 2.02
N ASN A 167 -10.83 -23.52 2.38
CA ASN A 167 -9.97 -24.20 1.43
C ASN A 167 -10.09 -25.72 1.51
N MET A 168 -10.19 -26.38 0.36
CA MET A 168 -10.29 -27.84 0.27
C MET A 168 -8.94 -28.55 0.43
N THR A 169 -7.82 -27.81 0.43
CA THR A 169 -6.48 -28.41 0.42
C THR A 169 -5.57 -27.81 1.49
N LEU A 170 -5.93 -28.03 2.76
CA LEU A 170 -5.17 -27.58 3.94
C LEU A 170 -3.69 -28.06 3.94
N ILE A 171 -3.41 -29.27 3.43
CA ILE A 171 -2.04 -29.82 3.30
C ILE A 171 -1.18 -28.97 2.36
N ASN A 172 -1.74 -28.50 1.24
CA ASN A 172 -1.02 -27.60 0.34
C ASN A 172 -0.71 -26.28 1.05
N LEU A 173 -1.62 -25.81 1.89
CA LEU A 173 -1.46 -24.55 2.60
C LEU A 173 -0.31 -24.58 3.60
N GLU A 174 -0.17 -25.65 4.38
CA GLU A 174 1.01 -25.88 5.23
C GLU A 174 2.30 -25.93 4.39
N LYS A 175 2.29 -26.71 3.31
CA LYS A 175 3.44 -26.83 2.40
C LYS A 175 3.87 -25.48 1.85
N TYR A 176 2.93 -24.61 1.47
CA TYR A 176 3.26 -23.29 0.91
C TYR A 176 3.69 -22.28 1.98
N THR A 177 3.00 -22.24 3.12
CA THR A 177 3.34 -21.30 4.21
C THR A 177 4.70 -21.60 4.87
N THR A 178 5.18 -22.83 4.77
CA THR A 178 6.49 -23.24 5.30
C THR A 178 7.61 -23.31 4.24
N ALA A 179 7.28 -23.23 2.95
CA ALA A 179 8.26 -23.33 1.89
C ALA A 179 9.13 -22.07 1.74
N TRP A 180 10.44 -22.25 1.68
CA TRP A 180 11.39 -21.14 1.56
C TRP A 180 11.16 -20.28 0.30
N PHE A 181 10.74 -20.90 -0.82
CA PHE A 181 10.51 -20.18 -2.07
C PHE A 181 9.28 -19.26 -2.02
N MET A 182 8.40 -19.44 -1.01
CA MET A 182 7.26 -18.56 -0.75
C MET A 182 7.64 -17.30 0.03
N SER A 183 8.89 -17.18 0.51
CA SER A 183 9.36 -16.02 1.28
C SER A 183 9.06 -14.66 0.62
N PRO A 184 9.18 -14.46 -0.71
CA PRO A 184 8.79 -13.19 -1.33
C PRO A 184 7.31 -12.86 -1.11
N ILE A 185 6.40 -13.84 -1.17
CA ILE A 185 4.97 -13.64 -0.94
C ILE A 185 4.68 -13.46 0.55
N LEU A 186 5.24 -14.34 1.39
CA LEU A 186 5.07 -14.31 2.85
C LEU A 186 5.69 -13.06 3.49
N ASN A 187 6.69 -12.46 2.86
CA ASN A 187 7.34 -11.22 3.29
C ASN A 187 7.05 -10.06 2.33
N MET A 188 5.85 -10.02 1.75
CA MET A 188 5.42 -8.92 0.86
C MET A 188 5.56 -7.53 1.51
N MET A 189 5.60 -7.48 2.85
CA MET A 189 5.75 -6.25 3.61
C MET A 189 7.01 -5.45 3.25
N MET A 190 8.04 -6.12 2.69
CA MET A 190 9.23 -5.47 2.12
C MET A 190 8.88 -4.52 0.96
N ALA A 191 7.83 -4.80 0.19
CA ALA A 191 7.36 -3.90 -0.85
C ALA A 191 6.89 -2.55 -0.26
N VAL A 192 6.30 -2.55 0.93
CA VAL A 192 5.88 -1.31 1.61
C VAL A 192 7.07 -0.49 2.11
N GLU A 193 8.19 -1.15 2.45
CA GLU A 193 9.44 -0.46 2.78
C GLU A 193 9.98 0.35 1.59
N LEU A 194 9.79 -0.13 0.35
CA LEU A 194 10.09 0.66 -0.85
C LEU A 194 9.25 1.94 -0.89
N PHE A 195 7.95 1.89 -0.57
CA PHE A 195 7.10 3.07 -0.56
C PHE A 195 7.53 4.09 0.51
N PHE A 196 7.88 3.64 1.72
CA PHE A 196 8.46 4.53 2.75
C PHE A 196 9.78 5.16 2.28
N LEU A 197 10.68 4.35 1.72
CA LEU A 197 11.97 4.80 1.19
C LEU A 197 11.78 5.86 0.10
N LEU A 198 10.91 5.60 -0.88
CA LEU A 198 10.63 6.51 -1.98
C LEU A 198 9.97 7.80 -1.50
N SER A 199 9.04 7.73 -0.54
CA SER A 199 8.38 8.90 0.04
C SER A 199 9.38 9.85 0.69
N GLY A 200 10.26 9.34 1.57
CA GLY A 200 11.32 10.12 2.19
C GLY A 200 12.33 10.67 1.16
N CYS A 201 12.72 9.84 0.20
CA CYS A 201 13.67 10.23 -0.86
C CYS A 201 13.18 11.41 -1.68
N LEU A 202 11.98 11.31 -2.24
CA LEU A 202 11.40 12.34 -3.09
C LEU A 202 11.08 13.61 -2.31
N LEU A 203 10.64 13.46 -1.07
CA LEU A 203 10.41 14.59 -0.19
C LEU A 203 11.67 15.43 0.00
N CYS A 204 12.75 14.79 0.44
CA CYS A 204 14.03 15.47 0.68
C CYS A 204 14.59 16.06 -0.63
N TYR A 205 14.59 15.27 -1.71
CA TYR A 205 15.10 15.70 -3.01
C TYR A 205 14.39 16.95 -3.54
N HIS A 206 13.05 16.96 -3.56
CA HIS A 206 12.28 18.11 -4.04
C HIS A 206 12.36 19.30 -3.10
N PHE A 207 12.34 19.07 -1.78
CA PHE A 207 12.49 20.15 -0.80
C PHE A 207 13.80 20.91 -1.01
N LEU A 208 14.93 20.19 -1.12
CA LEU A 208 16.24 20.81 -1.34
C LEU A 208 16.32 21.50 -2.71
N GLN A 209 15.68 20.94 -3.74
CA GLN A 209 15.57 21.57 -5.05
C GLN A 209 14.80 22.91 -4.98
N GLU A 210 13.69 22.97 -4.25
CA GLU A 210 12.94 24.22 -4.06
C GLU A 210 13.73 25.26 -3.26
N ARG A 211 14.47 24.83 -2.23
CA ARG A 211 15.36 25.71 -1.47
C ARG A 211 16.48 26.28 -2.34
N LYS A 212 17.08 25.48 -3.22
CA LYS A 212 18.10 25.94 -4.17
C LYS A 212 17.54 26.96 -5.17
N ARG A 213 16.28 26.81 -5.58
CA ARG A 213 15.54 27.78 -6.42
C ARG A 213 15.20 29.10 -5.71
N GLY A 214 15.63 29.28 -4.45
CA GLY A 214 15.34 30.47 -3.67
C GLY A 214 13.91 30.53 -3.11
N LYS A 215 13.12 29.45 -3.22
CA LYS A 215 11.78 29.43 -2.63
C LYS A 215 11.86 29.42 -1.11
N GLN A 216 11.14 30.34 -0.48
CA GLN A 216 10.97 30.36 0.96
C GLN A 216 10.08 29.20 1.40
N PHE A 217 10.37 28.64 2.59
CA PHE A 217 9.57 27.56 3.14
C PHE A 217 8.30 28.13 3.78
N ASN A 218 7.14 27.64 3.34
CA ASN A 218 5.85 27.94 3.93
C ASN A 218 5.21 26.64 4.43
N LEU A 219 5.01 26.55 5.74
CA LEU A 219 4.49 25.35 6.41
C LEU A 219 3.06 25.01 5.97
N ILE A 220 2.20 26.03 5.85
CA ILE A 220 0.79 25.85 5.44
C ILE A 220 0.74 25.34 4.00
N HIS A 221 1.51 25.95 3.09
CA HIS A 221 1.59 25.49 1.70
C HIS A 221 2.08 24.04 1.59
N PHE A 222 3.11 23.71 2.38
CA PHE A 222 3.71 22.38 2.41
C PHE A 222 2.66 21.32 2.76
N TYR A 223 1.92 21.49 3.85
CA TYR A 223 0.88 20.53 4.23
C TYR A 223 -0.33 20.55 3.29
N TYR A 224 -0.76 21.71 2.82
CA TYR A 224 -1.88 21.84 1.88
C TYR A 224 -1.64 21.04 0.59
N LYS A 225 -0.46 21.19 -0.01
CA LYS A 225 -0.08 20.53 -1.27
C LYS A 225 -0.13 19.00 -1.16
N ARG A 226 0.24 18.43 -0.01
CA ARG A 226 0.17 16.97 0.20
C ARG A 226 -1.25 16.50 0.45
N HIS A 227 -2.02 17.21 1.29
CA HIS A 227 -3.42 16.86 1.55
C HIS A 227 -4.24 16.84 0.26
N ILE A 228 -4.17 17.89 -0.56
CA ILE A 228 -4.98 17.97 -1.79
C ILE A 228 -4.58 16.91 -2.84
N ARG A 229 -3.35 16.37 -2.76
CA ARG A 229 -2.89 15.28 -3.63
C ARG A 229 -3.42 13.92 -3.20
N LEU A 230 -3.55 13.65 -1.89
CA LEU A 230 -3.86 12.33 -1.36
C LEU A 230 -5.33 12.19 -0.94
N THR A 231 -5.83 13.16 -0.18
CA THR A 231 -7.11 13.06 0.54
C THR A 231 -8.32 12.90 -0.38
N PRO A 232 -8.45 13.57 -1.55
CA PRO A 232 -9.65 13.42 -2.39
C PRO A 232 -9.90 11.98 -2.85
N ALA A 233 -8.87 11.30 -3.38
CA ALA A 233 -8.99 9.92 -3.83
C ALA A 233 -9.22 8.96 -2.66
N LEU A 234 -8.57 9.20 -1.51
CA LEU A 234 -8.82 8.45 -0.27
C LEU A 234 -10.29 8.54 0.14
N VAL A 235 -10.86 9.75 0.21
CA VAL A 235 -12.27 9.98 0.57
C VAL A 235 -13.21 9.24 -0.38
N ALA A 236 -12.95 9.31 -1.69
CA ALA A 236 -13.77 8.64 -2.69
C ALA A 236 -13.78 7.12 -2.51
N VAL A 237 -12.61 6.50 -2.28
CA VAL A 237 -12.52 5.05 -2.05
C VAL A 237 -13.15 4.66 -0.72
N MET A 238 -12.92 5.42 0.35
CA MET A 238 -13.57 5.17 1.65
C MET A 238 -15.09 5.26 1.55
N ALA A 239 -15.62 6.23 0.80
CA ALA A 239 -17.05 6.34 0.54
C ALA A 239 -17.57 5.16 -0.30
N ALA A 240 -16.81 4.71 -1.30
CA ALA A 240 -17.18 3.54 -2.10
C ALA A 240 -17.25 2.25 -1.26
N GLU A 241 -16.26 2.02 -0.39
CA GLU A 241 -16.22 0.89 0.55
C GLU A 241 -17.37 0.95 1.57
N ALA A 242 -17.65 2.15 2.11
CA ALA A 242 -18.71 2.36 3.11
C ALA A 242 -20.13 2.25 2.53
N CYS A 243 -20.33 2.68 1.28
CA CYS A 243 -21.67 2.97 0.77
C CYS A 243 -22.06 2.16 -0.46
N LEU A 244 -21.11 1.72 -1.29
CA LEU A 244 -21.38 1.12 -2.60
C LEU A 244 -21.03 -0.37 -2.62
N LEU A 245 -19.86 -0.75 -2.09
CA LEU A 245 -19.30 -2.10 -2.23
C LEU A 245 -20.28 -3.20 -1.83
N TYR A 246 -20.98 -3.03 -0.70
CA TYR A 246 -21.94 -4.01 -0.17
C TYR A 246 -23.09 -4.36 -1.12
N TYR A 247 -23.42 -3.48 -2.07
CA TYR A 247 -24.56 -3.65 -2.98
C TYR A 247 -24.16 -4.18 -4.37
N LEU A 248 -22.86 -4.41 -4.62
CA LEU A 248 -22.37 -4.78 -5.96
C LEU A 248 -22.52 -6.28 -6.28
N SER A 249 -22.63 -7.14 -5.28
CA SER A 249 -22.72 -8.58 -5.46
C SER A 249 -23.35 -9.26 -4.24
N ASP A 250 -23.37 -10.59 -4.24
CA ASP A 250 -23.83 -11.44 -3.16
C ASP A 250 -22.98 -12.72 -3.06
N GLY A 251 -23.04 -13.37 -1.90
CA GLY A 251 -22.32 -14.62 -1.66
C GLY A 251 -22.49 -15.12 -0.22
N PRO A 252 -22.10 -16.38 0.05
CA PRO A 252 -22.28 -17.02 1.36
C PRO A 252 -21.58 -16.25 2.49
N LEU A 253 -20.38 -15.73 2.21
CA LEU A 253 -19.56 -14.97 3.16
C LEU A 253 -19.66 -13.45 2.96
N TRP A 254 -20.53 -12.97 2.08
CA TRP A 254 -20.64 -11.56 1.71
C TRP A 254 -20.96 -10.66 2.91
N LYS A 255 -21.97 -11.04 3.70
CA LYS A 255 -22.38 -10.27 4.89
C LYS A 255 -21.28 -10.26 5.95
N ARG A 256 -20.55 -11.36 6.13
CA ARG A 256 -19.42 -11.45 7.07
C ARG A 256 -18.25 -10.58 6.64
N LEU A 257 -17.78 -10.72 5.40
CA LEU A 257 -16.55 -10.07 4.92
C LEU A 257 -16.79 -8.61 4.49
N ILE A 258 -17.75 -8.38 3.60
CA ILE A 258 -18.04 -7.05 3.06
C ILE A 258 -18.88 -6.23 4.05
N GLY A 259 -19.81 -6.86 4.78
CA GLY A 259 -20.54 -6.18 5.85
C GLY A 259 -19.63 -5.70 6.99
N TYR A 260 -18.59 -6.46 7.34
CA TYR A 260 -17.57 -6.01 8.30
C TYR A 260 -16.82 -4.77 7.79
N ARG A 261 -16.37 -4.76 6.54
CA ARG A 261 -15.73 -3.60 5.89
C ARG A 261 -16.64 -2.37 5.93
N MET A 262 -17.90 -2.54 5.52
CA MET A 262 -18.91 -1.48 5.56
C MET A 262 -19.06 -0.91 6.97
N SER A 263 -19.26 -1.76 7.99
CA SER A 263 -19.43 -1.31 9.37
C SER A 263 -18.18 -0.60 9.91
N SER A 264 -16.99 -1.10 9.59
CA SER A 264 -15.72 -0.52 10.01
C SER A 264 -15.53 0.86 9.39
N CYS A 265 -15.96 1.05 8.14
CA CYS A 265 -15.98 2.36 7.52
C CYS A 265 -16.97 3.31 8.15
N LEU A 266 -18.22 2.89 8.40
CA LEU A 266 -19.23 3.76 9.01
C LEU A 266 -18.82 4.24 10.42
N ASP A 267 -18.11 3.40 11.18
CA ASP A 267 -17.70 3.72 12.55
C ASP A 267 -16.36 4.50 12.61
N TYR A 268 -15.42 4.23 11.72
CA TYR A 268 -14.04 4.72 11.81
C TYR A 268 -13.54 5.56 10.61
N TRP A 269 -14.40 5.97 9.67
CA TRP A 269 -13.99 6.80 8.52
C TRP A 269 -13.21 8.06 8.92
N TRP A 270 -13.59 8.70 10.03
CA TRP A 270 -12.97 9.94 10.50
C TRP A 270 -11.48 9.75 10.85
N THR A 271 -11.09 8.56 11.32
CA THR A 271 -9.68 8.25 11.64
C THR A 271 -8.79 8.22 10.40
N GLY A 272 -9.33 7.78 9.25
CA GLY A 272 -8.65 7.78 7.98
C GLY A 272 -8.44 9.19 7.43
N LEU A 273 -9.43 10.07 7.58
CA LEU A 273 -9.33 11.47 7.15
C LEU A 273 -8.34 12.29 7.98
N LEU A 274 -8.26 11.98 9.28
CA LEU A 274 -7.27 12.59 10.18
C LEU A 274 -5.89 11.93 10.09
N TYR A 275 -5.73 10.88 9.27
CA TYR A 275 -4.47 10.12 9.14
C TYR A 275 -3.95 9.57 10.49
N ILE A 276 -4.85 9.07 11.34
CA ILE A 276 -4.54 8.49 12.67
C ILE A 276 -5.09 7.08 12.87
N SER A 277 -5.58 6.45 11.80
CA SER A 277 -6.15 5.08 11.83
C SER A 277 -5.18 4.05 12.42
N ASN A 278 -3.89 4.25 12.25
CA ASN A 278 -2.83 3.36 12.74
C ASN A 278 -2.56 3.47 14.26
N TYR A 279 -3.17 4.43 14.97
CA TYR A 279 -3.04 4.57 16.42
C TYR A 279 -4.36 4.42 17.17
N VAL A 280 -5.48 4.90 16.59
CA VAL A 280 -6.78 4.92 17.29
C VAL A 280 -7.35 3.51 17.44
N ASN A 281 -7.53 2.80 16.32
CA ASN A 281 -7.97 1.42 16.33
C ASN A 281 -7.35 0.70 15.13
N PRO A 282 -6.14 0.14 15.29
CA PRO A 282 -5.45 -0.53 14.19
C PRO A 282 -6.13 -1.83 13.77
N TYR A 283 -7.14 -2.31 14.50
CA TYR A 283 -7.91 -3.53 14.22
C TYR A 283 -9.18 -3.26 13.41
N ARG A 284 -9.68 -2.02 13.43
CA ARG A 284 -10.92 -1.63 12.76
C ARG A 284 -10.72 -0.39 11.91
N ILE A 285 -9.98 -0.57 10.82
CA ILE A 285 -9.68 0.47 9.83
C ILE A 285 -10.66 0.33 8.67
N CYS A 286 -11.27 1.45 8.24
CA CYS A 286 -12.20 1.47 7.10
C CYS A 286 -11.61 0.83 5.83
N VAL A 287 -10.49 1.37 5.35
CA VAL A 287 -9.72 0.80 4.24
C VAL A 287 -8.41 0.32 4.83
N LEU A 288 -8.26 -0.99 5.01
CA LEU A 288 -7.22 -1.61 5.83
C LEU A 288 -5.83 -1.04 5.54
N GLN A 289 -5.42 -1.03 4.28
CA GLN A 289 -4.10 -0.58 3.85
C GLN A 289 -3.83 0.92 4.13
N THR A 290 -4.83 1.72 4.50
CA THR A 290 -4.60 3.15 4.85
C THR A 290 -3.79 3.37 6.11
N TRP A 291 -3.48 2.33 6.88
CA TRP A 291 -2.51 2.43 7.98
C TRP A 291 -1.14 2.98 7.50
N TYR A 292 -0.67 2.57 6.31
CA TYR A 292 0.59 3.05 5.72
C TYR A 292 0.49 4.53 5.41
N LEU A 293 -0.63 4.93 4.82
CA LEU A 293 -0.89 6.30 4.41
C LEU A 293 -0.95 7.23 5.64
N SER A 294 -1.54 6.77 6.74
CA SER A 294 -1.52 7.45 8.05
C SER A 294 -0.09 7.62 8.56
N ALA A 295 0.69 6.55 8.60
CA ALA A 295 2.09 6.59 9.08
C ALA A 295 2.97 7.52 8.22
N ASP A 296 2.86 7.41 6.90
CA ASP A 296 3.59 8.23 5.93
C ASP A 296 3.22 9.73 6.04
N MET A 297 1.94 10.03 6.26
CA MET A 297 1.48 11.40 6.48
C MET A 297 2.01 11.98 7.80
N GLN A 298 2.03 11.19 8.87
CA GLN A 298 2.61 11.62 10.15
C GLN A 298 4.12 11.90 10.04
N LEU A 299 4.87 11.04 9.34
CA LEU A 299 6.29 11.29 9.05
C LEU A 299 6.48 12.55 8.19
N TYR A 300 5.61 12.79 7.22
CA TYR A 300 5.62 14.04 6.45
C TYR A 300 5.34 15.26 7.31
N MET A 301 4.38 15.19 8.23
CA MET A 301 4.07 16.27 9.16
C MET A 301 5.28 16.63 10.01
N LEU A 302 6.02 15.62 10.50
CA LEU A 302 7.23 15.81 11.30
C LEU A 302 8.47 16.19 10.46
N SER A 303 8.45 15.96 9.15
CA SER A 303 9.61 16.15 8.26
C SER A 303 10.26 17.53 8.30
N PRO A 304 9.57 18.68 8.52
CA PRO A 304 10.23 19.98 8.61
C PRO A 304 11.28 20.05 9.73
N LEU A 305 11.08 19.30 10.82
CA LEU A 305 12.03 19.20 11.93
C LEU A 305 13.37 18.57 11.50
N LEU A 306 13.36 17.75 10.44
CA LEU A 306 14.55 17.11 9.87
C LEU A 306 15.09 17.90 8.68
N LEU A 307 14.21 18.34 7.78
CA LEU A 307 14.56 18.99 6.52
C LEU A 307 15.13 20.40 6.71
N LEU A 308 14.62 21.19 7.67
CA LEU A 308 15.10 22.55 7.91
C LEU A 308 16.53 22.58 8.48
N PRO A 309 16.88 21.77 9.52
CA PRO A 309 18.27 21.64 9.94
C PRO A 309 19.19 21.15 8.83
N LEU A 310 18.75 20.15 8.05
CA LEU A 310 19.53 19.59 6.94
C LEU A 310 19.81 20.61 5.84
N ALA A 311 18.83 21.43 5.47
CA ALA A 311 19.03 22.49 4.48
C ALA A 311 19.90 23.65 4.98
N ARG A 312 19.93 23.91 6.30
CA ARG A 312 20.81 24.93 6.89
C ARG A 312 22.24 24.43 7.08
N SER A 313 22.41 23.17 7.47
CA SER A 313 23.71 22.57 7.76
C SER A 313 23.65 21.06 7.58
N ALA A 314 24.37 20.57 6.57
CA ALA A 314 24.43 19.15 6.25
C ALA A 314 24.83 18.30 7.46
N SER A 315 25.88 18.70 8.21
CA SER A 315 26.36 17.97 9.38
C SER A 315 25.28 17.84 10.47
N ARG A 316 24.69 18.96 10.91
CA ARG A 316 23.63 18.96 11.94
C ARG A 316 22.42 18.15 11.52
N GLY A 317 21.98 18.29 10.27
CA GLY A 317 20.86 17.53 9.73
C GLY A 317 21.13 16.03 9.66
N LEU A 318 22.33 15.62 9.23
CA LEU A 318 22.71 14.20 9.16
C LEU A 318 22.89 13.56 10.53
N VAL A 319 23.44 14.30 11.52
CA VAL A 319 23.52 13.83 12.91
C VAL A 319 22.12 13.63 13.50
N LEU A 320 21.22 14.59 13.30
CA LEU A 320 19.83 14.46 13.75
C LEU A 320 19.13 13.28 13.06
N LEU A 321 19.30 13.13 11.75
CA LEU A 321 18.75 12.03 10.98
C LEU A 321 19.25 10.67 11.46
N GLY A 322 20.57 10.55 11.70
CA GLY A 322 21.19 9.34 12.25
C GLY A 322 20.72 9.02 13.66
N GLY A 323 20.59 10.03 14.52
CA GLY A 323 20.02 9.88 15.87
C GLY A 323 18.58 9.36 15.84
N CYS A 324 17.72 9.95 15.00
CA CYS A 324 16.35 9.47 14.81
C CYS A 324 16.31 8.04 14.26
N TYR A 325 17.19 7.69 13.32
CA TYR A 325 17.29 6.35 12.73
C TYR A 325 17.70 5.29 13.77
N LEU A 326 18.68 5.60 14.63
CA LEU A 326 19.08 4.72 15.72
C LEU A 326 17.97 4.59 16.77
N ALA A 327 17.31 5.70 17.12
CA ALA A 327 16.22 5.71 18.09
C ALA A 327 15.02 4.87 17.63
N THR A 328 14.58 5.00 16.37
CA THR A 328 13.47 4.17 15.84
C THR A 328 13.83 2.69 15.78
N THR A 329 15.08 2.36 15.42
CA THR A 329 15.56 0.96 15.37
C THR A 329 15.64 0.35 16.78
N ALA A 330 16.17 1.10 17.75
CA ALA A 330 16.22 0.68 19.15
C ALA A 330 14.81 0.56 19.74
N ALA A 331 13.90 1.47 19.41
CA ALA A 331 12.49 1.40 19.81
C ALA A 331 11.79 0.17 19.22
N ALA A 332 12.04 -0.18 17.95
CA ALA A 332 11.50 -1.38 17.33
C ALA A 332 12.01 -2.65 18.03
N PHE A 333 13.31 -2.72 18.35
CA PHE A 333 13.90 -3.83 19.11
C PHE A 333 13.28 -3.93 20.51
N ALA A 334 13.26 -2.82 21.26
CA ALA A 334 12.71 -2.79 22.61
C ALA A 334 11.22 -3.18 22.62
N ASN A 335 10.44 -2.65 21.67
CA ASN A 335 9.02 -2.99 21.51
C ASN A 335 8.83 -4.49 21.26
N ALA A 336 9.64 -5.10 20.39
CA ALA A 336 9.59 -6.53 20.12
C ALA A 336 10.01 -7.37 21.34
N TYR A 337 11.08 -6.98 22.01
CA TYR A 337 11.65 -7.72 23.13
C TYR A 337 10.72 -7.71 24.36
N TYR A 338 10.22 -6.53 24.75
CA TYR A 338 9.39 -6.40 25.95
C TYR A 338 7.96 -6.92 25.76
N GLN A 339 7.44 -6.94 24.54
CA GLN A 339 6.11 -7.53 24.25
C GLN A 339 6.19 -8.99 23.78
N ALA A 340 7.37 -9.59 23.81
CA ALA A 340 7.61 -10.96 23.35
C ALA A 340 7.05 -11.21 21.93
N LEU A 341 7.27 -10.27 21.00
CA LEU A 341 6.73 -10.37 19.65
C LEU A 341 7.51 -11.41 18.83
N PRO A 342 6.85 -12.43 18.27
CA PRO A 342 7.52 -13.40 17.39
C PRO A 342 7.82 -12.77 16.04
N ALA A 343 8.94 -13.15 15.43
CA ALA A 343 9.30 -12.77 14.08
C ALA A 343 8.60 -13.69 13.05
N GLY A 344 8.68 -13.33 11.77
CA GLY A 344 8.04 -14.07 10.68
C GLY A 344 6.96 -13.27 9.94
N SER A 345 6.29 -13.96 9.02
CA SER A 345 5.19 -13.43 8.21
C SER A 345 3.96 -13.14 9.06
N THR A 346 3.11 -12.23 8.58
CA THR A 346 1.72 -12.08 9.04
C THR A 346 0.91 -13.34 8.81
N VAL A 347 1.19 -14.08 7.74
CA VAL A 347 0.60 -15.39 7.48
C VAL A 347 1.38 -16.46 8.23
N THR A 348 0.84 -16.95 9.35
CA THR A 348 1.42 -18.06 10.11
C THR A 348 0.35 -19.01 10.63
N MET A 349 0.74 -20.26 10.88
CA MET A 349 -0.04 -21.24 11.65
C MET A 349 -0.05 -20.84 13.13
N GLU A 350 -0.78 -19.78 13.48
CA GLU A 350 -0.99 -19.29 14.86
C GLU A 350 0.24 -18.73 15.59
N LYS A 351 1.34 -18.43 14.90
CA LYS A 351 2.52 -17.84 15.55
C LYS A 351 2.36 -16.34 15.83
N LYS A 352 1.59 -15.61 15.02
CA LYS A 352 1.30 -14.19 15.20
C LYS A 352 -0.19 -13.93 15.42
N THR A 353 -0.51 -13.10 16.41
CA THR A 353 -1.86 -12.56 16.63
C THR A 353 -2.02 -11.19 15.95
N GLU A 354 -3.27 -10.75 15.77
CA GLU A 354 -3.59 -9.39 15.33
C GLU A 354 -2.88 -8.31 16.16
N GLN A 355 -2.84 -8.52 17.47
CA GLN A 355 -2.17 -7.63 18.41
C GLN A 355 -0.68 -7.57 18.14
N ASN A 356 -0.04 -8.69 17.79
CA ASN A 356 1.37 -8.69 17.39
C ASN A 356 1.58 -7.82 16.14
N HIS A 357 0.73 -7.95 15.12
CA HIS A 357 0.85 -7.14 13.89
C HIS A 357 0.61 -5.65 14.14
N GLY A 358 -0.45 -5.29 14.87
CA GLY A 358 -0.72 -3.90 15.24
C GLY A 358 0.43 -3.25 16.01
N SER A 359 1.06 -4.00 16.93
CA SER A 359 2.18 -3.51 17.73
C SER A 359 3.52 -3.45 16.99
N GLU A 360 3.77 -4.35 16.03
CA GLU A 360 5.06 -4.47 15.33
C GLU A 360 5.11 -3.68 14.01
N TYR A 361 3.96 -3.54 13.35
CA TYR A 361 3.90 -3.20 11.93
C TYR A 361 3.12 -1.93 11.62
N VAL A 362 2.14 -1.55 12.43
CA VAL A 362 1.23 -0.45 12.07
C VAL A 362 1.68 0.90 12.62
N LYS A 363 2.42 0.90 13.75
CA LYS A 363 2.88 2.12 14.43
C LYS A 363 4.00 2.83 13.67
N THR A 364 3.88 4.15 13.57
CA THR A 364 4.81 5.01 12.81
C THR A 364 6.23 5.02 13.36
N HIS A 365 6.38 5.13 14.68
CA HIS A 365 7.70 5.27 15.31
C HIS A 365 8.56 4.00 15.27
N VAL A 366 7.98 2.81 15.02
CA VAL A 366 8.75 1.56 14.80
C VAL A 366 9.05 1.31 13.32
N ARG A 367 8.60 2.20 12.43
CA ARG A 367 8.74 2.08 10.96
C ARG A 367 9.42 3.24 10.28
N ALA A 368 9.73 4.28 11.03
CA ALA A 368 10.35 5.48 10.49
C ALA A 368 11.70 5.20 9.81
N ALA A 369 12.41 4.13 10.18
CA ALA A 369 13.76 3.82 9.71
C ALA A 369 13.90 3.86 8.17
N SER A 370 13.07 3.12 7.44
CA SER A 370 13.09 3.08 5.97
C SER A 370 12.82 4.43 5.32
N TRP A 371 11.90 5.20 5.90
CA TRP A 371 11.59 6.56 5.46
C TRP A 371 12.76 7.52 5.72
N LEU A 372 13.44 7.39 6.87
CA LEU A 372 14.64 8.17 7.22
C LEU A 372 15.82 7.80 6.31
N THR A 373 16.00 6.52 5.96
CA THR A 373 16.91 6.07 4.91
C THR A 373 16.58 6.75 3.58
N GLY A 374 15.28 6.92 3.29
CA GLY A 374 14.78 7.68 2.15
C GLY A 374 15.26 9.12 2.16
N ILE A 375 15.09 9.84 3.28
CA ILE A 375 15.58 11.23 3.43
C ILE A 375 17.09 11.32 3.16
N ALA A 376 17.87 10.36 3.68
CA ALA A 376 19.32 10.29 3.45
C ALA A 376 19.63 10.09 1.96
N LEU A 377 18.96 9.15 1.31
CA LEU A 377 19.09 8.89 -0.13
C LEU A 377 18.73 10.13 -0.94
N GLY A 378 17.61 10.80 -0.63
CA GLY A 378 17.17 12.03 -1.31
C GLY A 378 18.21 13.16 -1.22
N TYR A 379 18.85 13.31 -0.07
CA TYR A 379 19.95 14.26 0.13
C TYR A 379 21.17 13.90 -0.75
N ILE A 380 21.57 12.62 -0.77
CA ILE A 380 22.69 12.14 -1.60
C ILE A 380 22.37 12.36 -3.09
N LEU A 381 21.18 11.96 -3.56
CA LEU A 381 20.77 12.14 -4.96
C LEU A 381 20.75 13.62 -5.35
N HIS A 382 20.32 14.50 -4.45
CA HIS A 382 20.37 15.94 -4.68
C HIS A 382 21.82 16.42 -4.87
N ARG A 383 22.75 15.99 -4.02
CA ARG A 383 24.19 16.32 -4.13
C ARG A 383 24.83 15.77 -5.40
N VAL A 384 24.50 14.54 -5.79
CA VAL A 384 24.95 13.90 -7.04
C VAL A 384 24.51 14.74 -8.24
N ARG A 385 23.23 15.11 -8.31
CA ARG A 385 22.68 15.90 -9.41
C ARG A 385 23.23 17.32 -9.48
N GLN A 386 23.65 17.88 -8.35
CA GLN A 386 24.36 19.16 -8.33
C GLN A 386 25.82 19.10 -8.83
N GLY A 387 26.36 17.91 -9.11
CA GLY A 387 27.79 17.74 -9.43
C GLY A 387 28.73 17.90 -8.24
N SER A 388 28.20 18.21 -7.05
CA SER A 388 28.94 18.38 -5.79
C SER A 388 29.45 17.06 -5.18
N PHE A 389 29.01 15.93 -5.73
CA PHE A 389 29.46 14.60 -5.38
C PHE A 389 29.71 13.83 -6.67
N LYS A 390 30.99 13.77 -7.09
CA LYS A 390 31.42 12.94 -8.22
C LYS A 390 31.81 11.58 -7.68
N TRP A 391 30.98 10.57 -7.96
CA TRP A 391 31.28 9.22 -7.52
C TRP A 391 32.20 8.55 -8.54
N THR A 392 33.50 8.48 -8.26
CA THR A 392 34.49 7.74 -9.07
C THR A 392 34.87 6.44 -8.36
N THR A 393 34.36 5.30 -8.85
CA THR A 393 34.70 3.97 -8.34
C THR A 393 35.21 3.08 -9.45
N SER A 394 36.10 2.15 -9.08
CA SER A 394 36.55 1.08 -9.97
C SER A 394 35.40 0.15 -10.35
N LYS A 395 35.57 -0.62 -11.44
CA LYS A 395 34.63 -1.67 -11.83
C LYS A 395 34.46 -2.71 -10.71
N VAL A 396 35.55 -3.12 -10.06
CA VAL A 396 35.54 -4.07 -8.94
C VAL A 396 34.69 -3.56 -7.78
N THR A 397 34.91 -2.32 -7.34
CA THR A 397 34.13 -1.71 -6.25
C THR A 397 32.65 -1.62 -6.61
N THR A 398 32.33 -1.26 -7.86
CA THR A 398 30.94 -1.19 -8.35
C THR A 398 30.26 -2.56 -8.30
N THR A 399 30.96 -3.61 -8.72
CA THR A 399 30.47 -4.99 -8.66
C THR A 399 30.24 -5.45 -7.22
N LEU A 400 31.17 -5.16 -6.30
CA LEU A 400 31.02 -5.47 -4.88
C LEU A 400 29.81 -4.76 -4.26
N LEU A 401 29.60 -3.48 -4.59
CA LEU A 401 28.45 -2.72 -4.11
C LEU A 401 27.13 -3.29 -4.64
N TRP A 402 27.09 -3.80 -5.88
CA TRP A 402 25.93 -4.52 -6.40
C TRP A 402 25.65 -5.81 -5.62
N PHE A 403 26.67 -6.63 -5.37
CA PHE A 403 26.52 -7.85 -4.57
C PHE A 403 26.04 -7.56 -3.15
N VAL A 404 26.57 -6.52 -2.51
CA VAL A 404 26.12 -6.08 -1.18
C VAL A 404 24.66 -5.60 -1.25
N ALA A 405 24.32 -4.70 -2.17
CA ALA A 405 22.97 -4.15 -2.26
C ALA A 405 21.90 -5.21 -2.55
N VAL A 406 22.17 -6.10 -3.52
CA VAL A 406 21.28 -7.21 -3.86
C VAL A 406 21.25 -8.24 -2.74
N GLY A 407 22.40 -8.58 -2.16
CA GLY A 407 22.52 -9.50 -1.03
C GLY A 407 21.70 -9.05 0.18
N MET A 408 21.74 -7.75 0.50
CA MET A 408 20.90 -7.14 1.54
C MET A 408 19.41 -7.29 1.24
N CYS A 409 18.98 -7.01 0.00
CA CYS A 409 17.58 -7.15 -0.40
C CYS A 409 17.11 -8.61 -0.32
N VAL A 410 17.86 -9.53 -0.95
CA VAL A 410 17.53 -10.96 -0.99
C VAL A 410 17.53 -11.55 0.42
N THR A 411 18.55 -11.27 1.22
CA THR A 411 18.63 -11.76 2.61
C THR A 411 17.43 -11.28 3.41
N SER A 412 17.06 -10.00 3.30
CA SER A 412 15.92 -9.46 4.04
C SER A 412 14.61 -10.13 3.64
N VAL A 413 14.39 -10.38 2.35
CA VAL A 413 13.19 -11.06 1.85
C VAL A 413 13.12 -12.50 2.37
N TYR A 414 14.20 -13.27 2.23
CA TYR A 414 14.24 -14.69 2.58
C TYR A 414 14.47 -14.95 4.08
N SER A 415 14.86 -13.94 4.85
CA SER A 415 15.08 -14.05 6.30
C SER A 415 13.85 -14.51 7.08
N VAL A 416 12.65 -14.43 6.50
CA VAL A 416 11.39 -14.90 7.11
C VAL A 416 11.29 -16.43 7.19
N ALA A 417 11.95 -17.16 6.28
CA ALA A 417 11.77 -18.60 6.10
C ALA A 417 12.06 -19.43 7.38
N PRO A 418 13.16 -19.18 8.12
CA PRO A 418 13.45 -19.93 9.34
C PRO A 418 12.32 -19.80 10.39
N PHE A 419 11.71 -18.62 10.50
CA PHE A 419 10.62 -18.36 11.44
C PHE A 419 9.31 -19.05 11.04
N GLN A 420 9.14 -19.40 9.76
CA GLN A 420 7.99 -20.18 9.28
C GLN A 420 8.10 -21.67 9.59
N SER A 421 9.31 -22.21 9.80
CA SER A 421 9.51 -23.63 10.11
C SER A 421 8.69 -24.09 11.31
N LEU A 422 8.02 -25.24 11.21
CA LEU A 422 7.26 -25.84 12.31
C LEU A 422 8.15 -26.23 13.50
N GLN A 423 9.45 -26.40 13.27
CA GLN A 423 10.42 -26.73 14.32
C GLN A 423 11.00 -25.48 15.00
N TYR A 424 10.72 -24.28 14.49
CA TYR A 424 11.23 -23.04 15.07
C TYR A 424 10.62 -22.79 16.44
N ARG A 425 11.46 -22.50 17.42
CA ARG A 425 11.06 -22.08 18.76
C ARG A 425 11.41 -20.62 18.94
N TYR A 426 10.45 -19.86 19.48
CA TYR A 426 10.61 -18.44 19.78
C TYR A 426 11.87 -18.18 20.60
N SER A 427 12.65 -17.19 20.19
CA SER A 427 13.87 -16.75 20.87
C SER A 427 13.83 -15.23 21.03
N PRO A 428 13.67 -14.70 22.26
CA PRO A 428 13.44 -13.29 22.50
C PRO A 428 14.41 -12.34 21.78
N VAL A 429 15.70 -12.69 21.78
CA VAL A 429 16.74 -11.87 21.14
C VAL A 429 16.72 -12.00 19.62
N VAL A 430 16.60 -13.22 19.09
CA VAL A 430 16.66 -13.46 17.64
C VAL A 430 15.44 -12.87 16.94
N ASP A 431 14.24 -13.11 17.46
CA ASP A 431 13.00 -12.56 16.92
C ASP A 431 13.03 -11.02 16.96
N SER A 432 13.45 -10.44 18.09
CA SER A 432 13.51 -8.97 18.23
C SER A 432 14.55 -8.32 17.32
N LEU A 433 15.73 -8.94 17.16
CA LEU A 433 16.75 -8.49 16.22
C LEU A 433 16.25 -8.56 14.78
N HIS A 434 15.57 -9.66 14.42
CA HIS A 434 14.98 -9.80 13.09
C HIS A 434 13.99 -8.67 12.84
N ILE A 435 12.99 -8.50 13.71
CA ILE A 435 11.96 -7.46 13.61
C ILE A 435 12.57 -6.07 13.42
N ALA A 436 13.61 -5.74 14.20
CA ALA A 436 14.24 -4.42 14.17
C ALA A 436 15.13 -4.19 12.94
N LEU A 437 15.80 -5.22 12.41
CA LEU A 437 16.88 -5.04 11.43
C LEU A 437 16.54 -5.44 9.99
N HIS A 438 15.64 -6.39 9.75
CA HIS A 438 15.40 -6.89 8.39
C HIS A 438 14.88 -5.80 7.44
N ARG A 439 13.97 -4.93 7.91
CA ARG A 439 13.44 -3.78 7.14
C ARG A 439 14.54 -2.77 6.83
N ASN A 440 15.40 -2.50 7.81
CA ASN A 440 16.54 -1.59 7.67
C ASN A 440 17.51 -2.08 6.60
N LEU A 441 17.86 -3.37 6.67
CA LEU A 441 18.77 -4.00 5.71
C LEU A 441 18.19 -3.94 4.29
N PHE A 442 16.89 -4.21 4.15
CA PHE A 442 16.20 -4.11 2.87
C PHE A 442 16.23 -2.68 2.30
N SER A 443 15.86 -1.68 3.10
CA SER A 443 15.82 -0.27 2.67
C SER A 443 17.20 0.30 2.31
N LEU A 444 18.25 -0.12 3.02
CA LEU A 444 19.64 0.21 2.68
C LEU A 444 20.07 -0.46 1.37
N GLY A 445 19.75 -1.75 1.18
CA GLY A 445 20.02 -2.46 -0.07
C GLY A 445 19.33 -1.81 -1.26
N ALA A 446 18.03 -1.52 -1.13
CA ALA A 446 17.24 -0.84 -2.16
C ALA A 446 17.78 0.57 -2.47
N SER A 447 18.23 1.31 -1.44
CA SER A 447 18.91 2.60 -1.62
C SER A 447 20.20 2.46 -2.41
N GLY A 448 20.99 1.41 -2.16
CA GLY A 448 22.19 1.08 -2.93
C GLY A 448 21.89 0.83 -4.41
N VAL A 449 20.86 0.02 -4.71
CA VAL A 449 20.39 -0.24 -6.07
C VAL A 449 19.99 1.07 -6.77
N ILE A 450 19.19 1.92 -6.12
CA ILE A 450 18.77 3.22 -6.66
C ILE A 450 19.98 4.10 -6.94
N LEU A 451 20.90 4.22 -5.99
CA LEU A 451 22.07 5.09 -6.10
C LEU A 451 22.99 4.63 -7.25
N LEU A 452 23.25 3.33 -7.37
CA LEU A 452 24.02 2.76 -8.47
C LEU A 452 23.36 3.03 -9.83
N CYS A 453 22.03 2.89 -9.92
CA CYS A 453 21.29 3.20 -11.14
C CYS A 453 21.36 4.68 -11.53
N VAL A 454 21.13 5.60 -10.57
CA VAL A 454 21.14 7.05 -10.82
C VAL A 454 22.54 7.56 -11.17
N CYS A 455 23.59 6.97 -10.60
CA CYS A 455 24.98 7.33 -10.90
C CYS A 455 25.53 6.66 -12.18
N GLY A 456 24.67 6.11 -13.04
CA GLY A 456 25.06 5.56 -14.34
C GLY A 456 25.73 4.18 -14.28
N ARG A 457 25.68 3.51 -13.12
CA ARG A 457 26.27 2.18 -12.87
C ARG A 457 25.24 1.05 -12.82
N GLY A 458 24.04 1.29 -13.33
CA GLY A 458 22.94 0.33 -13.29
C GLY A 458 22.79 -0.59 -14.49
N GLY A 459 23.47 -0.32 -15.61
CA GLY A 459 23.36 -1.12 -16.84
C GLY A 459 21.90 -1.47 -17.17
N PHE A 460 21.64 -2.75 -17.41
CA PHE A 460 20.31 -3.28 -17.71
C PHE A 460 19.27 -2.96 -16.63
N VAL A 461 19.62 -3.00 -15.34
CA VAL A 461 18.66 -2.74 -14.24
C VAL A 461 18.12 -1.32 -14.32
N ARG A 462 19.00 -0.33 -14.61
CA ARG A 462 18.57 1.05 -14.83
C ARG A 462 17.64 1.16 -16.02
N ASP A 463 17.99 0.50 -17.12
CA ASP A 463 17.24 0.61 -18.38
C ASP A 463 15.84 -0.01 -18.25
N PHE A 464 15.73 -1.16 -17.58
CA PHE A 464 14.46 -1.80 -17.24
C PHE A 464 13.62 -0.92 -16.30
N LEU A 465 14.19 -0.47 -15.16
CA LEU A 465 13.45 0.33 -14.18
C LEU A 465 13.08 1.73 -14.69
N SER A 466 13.78 2.23 -15.72
CA SER A 466 13.49 3.51 -16.37
C SER A 466 12.61 3.38 -17.61
N TRP A 467 12.04 2.20 -17.86
CA TRP A 467 11.20 1.98 -19.03
C TRP A 467 10.00 2.94 -19.04
N ARG A 468 9.76 3.58 -20.19
CA ARG A 468 8.73 4.63 -20.32
C ARG A 468 7.32 4.11 -20.05
N GLY A 469 7.06 2.83 -20.32
CA GLY A 469 5.78 2.18 -20.02
C GLY A 469 5.42 2.18 -18.53
N PHE A 470 6.40 2.27 -17.63
CA PHE A 470 6.14 2.36 -16.19
C PHE A 470 5.66 3.72 -15.73
N GLN A 471 5.82 4.80 -16.50
CA GLN A 471 5.40 6.14 -16.08
C GLN A 471 3.88 6.29 -15.84
N PRO A 472 2.98 5.87 -16.76
CA PRO A 472 1.54 5.91 -16.49
C PRO A 472 1.16 4.98 -15.33
N LEU A 473 1.71 3.77 -15.29
CA LEU A 473 1.43 2.80 -14.22
C LEU A 473 1.91 3.29 -12.84
N ALA A 474 3.05 3.96 -12.78
CA ALA A 474 3.56 4.57 -11.55
C ALA A 474 2.66 5.73 -11.08
N THR A 475 2.04 6.46 -12.00
CA THR A 475 1.05 7.49 -11.68
C THR A 475 -0.22 6.85 -11.08
N LEU A 476 -0.69 5.76 -11.68
CA LEU A 476 -1.87 5.00 -11.21
C LEU A 476 -1.62 4.19 -9.92
N SER A 477 -0.36 3.98 -9.52
CA SER A 477 -0.01 3.13 -8.37
C SER A 477 -0.75 3.50 -7.08
N TYR A 478 -1.05 4.78 -6.86
CA TYR A 478 -1.83 5.22 -5.70
C TYR A 478 -3.30 4.78 -5.77
N GLY A 479 -3.94 4.91 -6.94
CA GLY A 479 -5.30 4.41 -7.17
C GLY A 479 -5.37 2.89 -7.00
N VAL A 480 -4.42 2.15 -7.57
CA VAL A 480 -4.29 0.68 -7.41
C VAL A 480 -4.17 0.33 -5.93
N TYR A 481 -3.31 1.04 -5.20
CA TYR A 481 -3.11 0.85 -3.78
C TYR A 481 -4.40 1.04 -2.97
N LEU A 482 -5.19 2.06 -3.28
CA LEU A 482 -6.44 2.30 -2.56
C LEU A 482 -7.52 1.25 -2.89
N SER A 483 -7.61 0.76 -4.12
CA SER A 483 -8.76 -0.07 -4.54
C SER A 483 -8.54 -1.58 -4.49
N HIS A 484 -7.30 -2.08 -4.61
CA HIS A 484 -7.05 -3.51 -4.85
C HIS A 484 -7.62 -4.44 -3.76
N MET A 485 -7.47 -4.12 -2.47
CA MET A 485 -7.94 -5.00 -1.39
C MET A 485 -9.48 -5.13 -1.38
N GLY A 486 -10.21 -4.06 -1.70
CA GLY A 486 -11.66 -4.07 -1.80
C GLY A 486 -12.15 -4.94 -2.96
N LEU A 487 -11.47 -4.82 -4.12
CA LEU A 487 -11.76 -5.64 -5.30
C LEU A 487 -11.50 -7.14 -5.03
N GLN A 488 -10.34 -7.46 -4.45
CA GLN A 488 -9.99 -8.84 -4.08
C GLN A 488 -10.98 -9.42 -3.07
N ALA A 489 -11.40 -8.61 -2.08
CA ALA A 489 -12.33 -9.07 -1.05
C ALA A 489 -13.73 -9.31 -1.63
N ALA A 490 -14.19 -8.46 -2.56
CA ALA A 490 -15.46 -8.66 -3.25
C ALA A 490 -15.44 -9.91 -4.13
N ASP A 491 -14.36 -10.12 -4.89
CA ASP A 491 -14.18 -11.34 -5.69
C ASP A 491 -14.31 -12.60 -4.82
N LEU A 492 -13.51 -12.66 -3.75
CA LEU A 492 -13.52 -13.79 -2.81
C LEU A 492 -14.86 -13.98 -2.10
N ALA A 493 -15.45 -12.91 -1.59
CA ALA A 493 -16.71 -13.00 -0.85
C ALA A 493 -17.92 -13.42 -1.72
N SER A 494 -17.80 -13.29 -3.05
CA SER A 494 -18.83 -13.71 -4.02
C SER A 494 -18.76 -15.20 -4.38
N LEU A 495 -17.66 -15.87 -4.03
CA LEU A 495 -17.47 -17.29 -4.33
C LEU A 495 -18.49 -18.16 -3.57
N ARG A 496 -19.05 -19.13 -4.27
CA ARG A 496 -20.03 -20.10 -3.74
C ARG A 496 -19.43 -21.50 -3.55
N GLN A 497 -18.19 -21.69 -3.98
CA GLN A 497 -17.45 -22.94 -3.85
C GLN A 497 -16.16 -22.66 -3.07
N PRO A 498 -15.71 -23.62 -2.23
CA PRO A 498 -14.41 -23.55 -1.59
C PRO A 498 -13.26 -23.39 -2.61
N LEU A 499 -12.18 -22.75 -2.17
CA LEU A 499 -10.98 -22.64 -2.99
C LEU A 499 -10.17 -23.94 -2.96
N ALA A 500 -9.62 -24.34 -4.10
CA ALA A 500 -8.50 -25.28 -4.16
C ALA A 500 -7.21 -24.46 -4.24
N PHE A 501 -6.42 -24.44 -3.16
CA PHE A 501 -5.17 -23.68 -3.17
C PHE A 501 -4.13 -24.37 -4.06
N ASP A 502 -3.79 -23.71 -5.16
CA ASP A 502 -2.62 -23.99 -5.97
C ASP A 502 -2.05 -22.70 -6.57
N MET A 503 -0.84 -22.80 -7.11
CA MET A 503 -0.14 -21.66 -7.68
C MET A 503 -0.80 -21.10 -8.94
N HIS A 504 -1.40 -21.95 -9.76
CA HIS A 504 -2.02 -21.53 -11.00
C HIS A 504 -3.22 -20.61 -10.70
N ASN A 505 -4.07 -20.99 -9.74
CA ASN A 505 -5.19 -20.17 -9.29
C ASN A 505 -4.72 -18.87 -8.64
N LEU A 506 -3.65 -18.91 -7.84
CA LEU A 506 -3.06 -17.71 -7.24
C LEU A 506 -2.59 -16.71 -8.31
N PHE A 507 -1.81 -17.16 -9.29
CA PHE A 507 -1.27 -16.29 -10.33
C PHE A 507 -2.36 -15.78 -11.29
N THR A 508 -3.35 -16.61 -11.61
CA THR A 508 -4.49 -16.21 -12.46
C THR A 508 -5.34 -15.15 -11.75
N GLY A 509 -5.64 -15.33 -10.46
CA GLY A 509 -6.32 -14.33 -9.65
C GLY A 509 -5.51 -13.03 -9.54
N TYR A 510 -4.21 -13.11 -9.29
CA TYR A 510 -3.31 -11.96 -9.24
C TYR A 510 -3.28 -11.14 -10.54
N LEU A 511 -3.18 -11.79 -11.71
CA LEU A 511 -3.20 -11.08 -13.00
C LEU A 511 -4.54 -10.38 -13.23
N SER A 512 -5.63 -11.03 -12.83
CA SER A 512 -6.97 -10.44 -12.88
C SER A 512 -7.08 -9.22 -11.95
N ASP A 513 -6.53 -9.31 -10.74
CA ASP A 513 -6.50 -8.20 -9.78
C ASP A 513 -5.72 -7.01 -10.31
N LEU A 514 -4.56 -7.24 -10.93
CA LEU A 514 -3.77 -6.17 -11.51
C LEU A 514 -4.53 -5.44 -12.61
N LEU A 515 -5.18 -6.19 -13.51
CA LEU A 515 -5.98 -5.60 -14.58
C LEU A 515 -7.12 -4.76 -14.00
N LEU A 516 -7.92 -5.35 -13.11
CA LEU A 516 -9.08 -4.69 -12.52
C LEU A 516 -8.69 -3.47 -11.66
N ALA A 517 -7.62 -3.59 -10.86
CA ALA A 517 -7.14 -2.48 -10.03
C ALA A 517 -6.56 -1.34 -10.86
N ASN A 518 -5.88 -1.61 -11.99
CA ASN A 518 -5.42 -0.55 -12.89
C ASN A 518 -6.61 0.14 -13.59
N LEU A 519 -7.62 -0.61 -14.03
CA LEU A 519 -8.84 -0.02 -14.60
C LEU A 519 -9.56 0.86 -13.57
N MET A 520 -9.70 0.38 -12.33
CA MET A 520 -10.27 1.17 -11.24
C MET A 520 -9.41 2.41 -10.91
N ALA A 521 -8.09 2.29 -10.93
CA ALA A 521 -7.19 3.42 -10.72
C ALA A 521 -7.35 4.50 -11.80
N VAL A 522 -7.59 4.13 -13.06
CA VAL A 522 -7.90 5.10 -14.13
C VAL A 522 -9.20 5.84 -13.83
N LEU A 523 -10.24 5.13 -13.38
CA LEU A 523 -11.52 5.77 -12.99
C LEU A 523 -11.33 6.74 -11.82
N ILE A 524 -10.63 6.32 -10.76
CA ILE A 524 -10.29 7.17 -9.60
C ILE A 524 -9.49 8.40 -10.06
N PHE A 525 -8.53 8.20 -10.95
CA PHE A 525 -7.68 9.27 -11.47
C PHE A 525 -8.48 10.32 -12.24
N LEU A 526 -9.35 9.89 -13.16
CA LEU A 526 -10.14 10.77 -14.02
C LEU A 526 -11.28 11.48 -13.27
N LEU A 527 -11.96 10.79 -12.36
CA LEU A 527 -13.10 11.35 -11.61
C LEU A 527 -12.66 12.24 -10.45
N VAL A 528 -11.52 11.94 -9.82
CA VAL A 528 -11.16 12.53 -8.53
C VAL A 528 -9.72 13.04 -8.48
N GLU A 529 -8.71 12.19 -8.71
CA GLU A 529 -7.32 12.60 -8.44
C GLU A 529 -6.87 13.80 -9.29
N ALA A 530 -7.03 13.71 -10.62
CA ALA A 530 -6.60 14.78 -11.52
C ALA A 530 -7.45 16.06 -11.36
N PRO A 531 -8.79 16.00 -11.36
CA PRO A 531 -9.62 17.20 -11.22
C PRO A 531 -9.36 17.95 -9.91
N PHE A 532 -9.33 17.26 -8.77
CA PHE A 532 -9.13 17.90 -7.47
C PHE A 532 -7.70 18.43 -7.31
N TRP A 533 -6.70 17.81 -7.94
CA TRP A 533 -5.36 18.37 -8.03
C TRP A 533 -5.35 19.70 -8.82
N HIS A 534 -6.10 19.78 -9.93
CA HIS A 534 -6.22 21.01 -10.71
C HIS A 534 -6.92 22.12 -9.93
N ILE A 535 -8.06 21.81 -9.30
CA ILE A 535 -8.82 22.74 -8.44
C ILE A 535 -7.95 23.24 -7.29
N GLY A 536 -7.24 22.32 -6.63
CA GLY A 536 -6.35 22.64 -5.52
C GLY A 536 -5.25 23.63 -5.86
N ASN A 537 -4.62 23.45 -7.02
CA ASN A 537 -3.59 24.37 -7.50
C ASN A 537 -4.17 25.73 -7.89
N TRP A 538 -5.35 25.75 -8.51
CA TRP A 538 -6.04 26.98 -8.88
C TRP A 538 -6.43 27.81 -7.64
N LEU A 539 -6.95 27.18 -6.58
CA LEU A 539 -7.31 27.85 -5.33
C LEU A 539 -6.11 28.51 -4.64
N TYR A 540 -4.95 27.85 -4.65
CA TYR A 540 -3.76 28.35 -3.95
C TYR A 540 -2.99 29.41 -4.76
N ASN A 541 -2.96 29.32 -6.09
CA ASN A 541 -2.33 30.30 -6.96
C ASN A 541 -3.19 30.61 -8.20
N PRO A 542 -4.24 31.44 -8.08
CA PRO A 542 -5.15 31.75 -9.18
C PRO A 542 -4.47 32.47 -10.37
N ASN A 543 -3.34 33.15 -10.13
CA ASN A 543 -2.65 33.97 -11.13
C ASN A 543 -1.52 33.24 -11.89
N THR A 544 -0.99 32.13 -11.36
CA THR A 544 -0.03 31.32 -12.11
C THR A 544 -0.80 30.36 -12.99
N GLY A 545 -0.96 30.72 -14.26
CA GLY A 545 -1.48 29.80 -15.26
C GLY A 545 -0.67 28.51 -15.19
N THR A 546 -1.34 27.39 -14.96
CA THR A 546 -0.71 26.08 -15.03
C THR A 546 -0.25 25.87 -16.46
N GLY A 547 0.95 26.36 -16.78
CA GLY A 547 1.79 25.69 -17.76
C GLY A 547 1.77 24.22 -17.37
N THR A 548 1.54 23.37 -18.37
CA THR A 548 1.94 21.97 -18.31
C THR A 548 3.10 21.83 -17.36
N GLY A 549 2.89 21.20 -16.22
CA GLY A 549 3.95 20.95 -15.26
C GLY A 549 4.91 19.90 -15.81
N THR A 550 5.50 20.13 -16.99
CA THR A 550 6.87 19.75 -17.20
C THR A 550 7.69 20.58 -16.22
N LEU A 551 8.56 19.90 -15.51
CA LEU A 551 9.70 20.50 -14.84
C LEU A 551 10.65 21.09 -15.90
N ALA A 552 10.19 22.05 -16.71
CA ALA A 552 11.02 23.00 -17.43
C ALA A 552 11.15 24.23 -16.54
N GLU A 553 11.84 24.02 -15.43
CA GLU A 553 12.51 25.07 -14.68
C GLU A 553 13.29 25.94 -15.67
N LYS A 554 13.14 27.26 -15.56
CA LYS A 554 13.89 28.25 -16.35
C LYS A 554 15.33 27.78 -16.56
N ARG A 555 15.68 27.59 -17.83
CA ARG A 555 17.01 27.25 -18.34
C ARG A 555 18.03 28.24 -17.75
N PRO A 556 18.99 27.84 -16.90
CA PRO A 556 20.24 28.55 -16.80
C PRO A 556 21.04 28.23 -18.06
N GLU A 557 21.80 29.21 -18.54
CA GLU A 557 22.61 29.16 -19.75
C GLU A 557 23.52 27.92 -19.81
N ASN A 558 23.77 27.48 -21.04
CA ASN A 558 24.57 26.32 -21.41
C ASN A 558 25.93 26.30 -20.70
N VAL A 559 26.24 25.18 -20.03
CA VAL A 559 27.62 24.78 -19.79
C VAL A 559 27.86 23.54 -20.63
N ASN A 560 28.53 23.73 -21.77
CA ASN A 560 28.97 22.65 -22.67
C ASN A 560 29.91 21.71 -21.91
N PHE A 561 29.62 20.41 -21.98
CA PHE A 561 30.56 19.33 -21.67
C PHE A 561 30.60 18.40 -22.89
N GLU A 562 31.18 18.89 -23.98
CA GLU A 562 31.74 18.08 -25.06
C GLU A 562 33.14 18.64 -25.37
N GLU A 563 34.05 17.75 -25.80
CA GLU A 563 35.52 17.82 -25.77
C GLU A 563 36.04 17.30 -24.42
N GLU A 564 36.51 16.06 -24.32
CA GLU A 564 37.76 15.62 -24.95
C GLU A 564 37.78 14.08 -25.04
N LYS A 565 37.65 13.55 -26.27
CA LYS A 565 37.95 12.16 -26.62
C LYS A 565 38.96 12.20 -27.76
N SER A 566 40.22 12.51 -27.45
CA SER A 566 41.36 12.12 -28.26
C SER A 566 42.66 12.30 -27.48
N SER A 567 43.13 11.23 -26.83
CA SER A 567 44.54 10.80 -26.81
C SER A 567 44.79 9.87 -25.63
N LEU A 568 45.27 8.66 -25.97
CA LEU A 568 45.83 7.59 -25.11
C LEU A 568 44.84 6.70 -24.35
#